data_AF-A0A2V5V932-F1
#
_entry.id   AF-A0A2V5V932-F1
#
_cell.length_a   1.000
_cell.length_b   1.000
_cell.length_c   1.000
_cell.angle_alpha   90.00
_cell.angle_beta   90.00
_cell.angle_gamma   90.00
#
_symmetry.space_group_name_H-M   'P 1'
#
loop_
_entity.id
_entity.type
_entity.pdbx_description
1 polymer ?
#
loop_
_entity_poly.entity_id
_entity_poly.type
_entity_poly.pdbx_seq_one_letter_code
_entity_poly.pdbx_strand_id
1 'polypeptide(L)' 'MTAARDNIILVVVNLDPHRKQHSYVDVPIDEFGQMESDLYQVHDLLSDVTYTWCGRRNYVELDPQIQPAHIFQVRRWIS' A
#
# COMPACT_ATOMS: atom_id res chain seq x y z
N MET A 1 -13.62 -0.72 -2.09
CA MET A 1 -13.31 -1.85 -2.99
C MET A 1 -14.50 -2.05 -3.91
N THR A 2 -14.27 -2.35 -5.18
CA THR A 2 -15.34 -2.77 -6.10
C THR A 2 -15.87 -4.15 -5.70
N ALA A 3 -17.07 -4.53 -6.14
CA ALA A 3 -17.62 -5.86 -5.89
C ALA A 3 -16.71 -6.99 -6.45
N ALA A 4 -16.05 -6.73 -7.58
CA ALA A 4 -15.07 -7.62 -8.20
C ALA A 4 -13.70 -7.60 -7.50
N ARG A 5 -13.47 -6.66 -6.56
CA ARG A 5 -12.17 -6.36 -5.93
C ARG A 5 -11.05 -6.03 -6.94
N ASP A 6 -11.38 -5.78 -8.21
CA ASP A 6 -10.43 -5.49 -9.30
C ASP A 6 -9.70 -4.15 -9.14
N ASN A 7 -10.23 -3.26 -8.30
CA ASN A 7 -9.59 -1.99 -7.94
C ASN A 7 -9.58 -1.78 -6.41
N ILE A 8 -8.40 -1.88 -5.82
CA ILE A 8 -8.14 -1.72 -4.39
C ILE A 8 -7.16 -0.58 -4.20
N ILE A 9 -7.56 0.42 -3.41
CA ILE A 9 -6.72 1.55 -3.01
C ILE A 9 -6.42 1.43 -1.52
N LEU A 10 -5.13 1.43 -1.17
CA LEU A 10 -4.64 1.54 0.20
C LEU A 10 -4.03 2.93 0.38
N VAL A 11 -4.50 3.67 1.38
CA VAL A 11 -3.99 5.01 1.69
C VAL A 11 -3.28 4.96 3.03
N VAL A 12 -2.04 5.47 3.06
CA VAL A 12 -1.26 5.62 4.29
C VAL A 12 -0.91 7.08 4.44
N VAL A 13 -1.24 7.69 5.57
CA VAL A 13 -1.06 9.14 5.81
C VAL A 13 -0.29 9.34 7.10
N ASN A 14 0.72 10.21 7.06
CA ASN A 14 1.32 10.75 8.26
C ASN A 14 0.47 11.94 8.77
N LEU A 15 -0.05 11.82 9.99
CA LEU A 15 -0.87 12.85 10.63
C LEU A 15 -0.03 13.86 11.45
N ASP A 16 1.27 13.64 11.62
CA ASP A 16 2.19 14.63 12.17
C ASP A 16 2.71 15.54 11.04
N PRO A 17 2.29 16.81 10.98
CA PRO A 17 2.67 17.72 9.89
C PRO A 17 4.11 18.24 10.00
N HIS A 18 4.83 17.91 11.07
CA HIS A 18 6.15 18.46 11.36
C HIS A 18 7.26 17.41 11.37
N ARG A 19 6.93 16.14 11.62
CA ARG A 19 7.94 15.09 11.79
C ARG A 19 7.71 13.94 10.84
N LYS A 20 8.81 13.43 10.31
CA LYS A 20 8.86 12.16 9.61
C LYS A 20 8.41 11.03 10.54
N GLN A 21 7.58 10.14 10.02
CA GLN A 21 7.10 8.95 10.73
C GLN A 21 7.38 7.70 9.91
N HIS A 22 7.68 6.60 10.59
CA HIS A 22 7.82 5.29 9.97
C HIS A 22 7.12 4.24 10.82
N SER A 23 6.60 3.20 10.18
CA SER A 23 5.98 2.07 10.86
C SER A 23 5.87 0.89 9.91
N TYR A 24 5.52 -0.26 10.49
CA TYR A 24 4.92 -1.33 9.72
C TYR A 24 3.40 -1.15 9.68
N VAL A 25 2.81 -1.27 8.48
CA VAL A 25 1.36 -1.34 8.30
C VAL A 25 0.92 -2.79 8.17
N ASP A 26 -0.19 -3.13 8.83
CA ASP A 26 -0.85 -4.43 8.70
C ASP A 26 -1.97 -4.33 7.65
N VAL A 27 -1.69 -4.89 6.47
CA VAL A 27 -2.57 -4.90 5.32
C VAL A 27 -3.50 -6.13 5.40
N PRO A 28 -4.83 -5.96 5.25
CA PRO A 28 -5.79 -7.06 5.29
C PRO A 28 -5.81 -7.81 3.95
N ILE A 29 -4.70 -8.45 3.57
CA ILE A 29 -4.54 -9.12 2.27
C ILE A 29 -5.60 -10.21 2.02
N ASP A 30 -6.09 -10.84 3.09
CA ASP A 30 -7.14 -11.87 3.03
C ASP A 30 -8.48 -11.32 2.47
N GLU A 31 -8.69 -10.00 2.58
CA GLU A 31 -9.88 -9.33 2.06
C GLU A 31 -9.76 -8.97 0.57
N PHE A 32 -8.55 -9.06 -0.01
CA PHE A 32 -8.25 -8.64 -1.38
C PHE A 32 -8.59 -9.72 -2.43
N GLY A 33 -8.99 -10.93 -1.99
CA GLY A 33 -9.25 -12.10 -2.83
C GLY A 33 -8.13 -13.13 -2.76
N GLN A 34 -8.14 -14.13 -3.63
CA GLN A 34 -7.06 -15.14 -3.67
C GLN A 34 -5.74 -14.47 -4.08
N MET A 35 -4.76 -14.50 -3.19
CA MET A 35 -3.36 -14.15 -3.45
C MET A 35 -2.54 -15.43 -3.32
N GLU A 36 -2.12 -16.04 -4.43
CA GLU A 36 -1.52 -17.38 -4.44
C GLU A 36 -0.16 -17.47 -3.69
N SER A 37 0.59 -16.37 -3.60
CA SER A 37 1.97 -16.36 -3.10
C SER A 37 2.24 -15.35 -2.00
N ASP A 38 1.20 -14.73 -1.43
CA ASP A 38 1.28 -13.55 -0.55
C ASP A 38 2.08 -12.37 -1.12
N LEU A 39 2.56 -12.48 -2.36
CA LEU A 39 3.33 -11.49 -3.08
C LEU A 39 2.38 -10.67 -3.95
N TYR A 40 2.44 -9.35 -3.80
CA TYR A 40 1.62 -8.45 -4.58
C TYR A 40 2.39 -7.16 -4.86
N GLN A 41 1.95 -6.45 -5.89
CA GLN A 41 2.53 -5.15 -6.22
C GLN A 41 1.62 -4.05 -5.67
N VAL A 42 2.25 -2.98 -5.21
CA VAL A 42 1.57 -1.73 -4.89
C VAL A 42 2.19 -0.63 -5.72
N HIS A 43 1.36 0.11 -6.43
CA HIS A 43 1.77 1.24 -7.24
C HIS A 43 1.33 2.53 -6.55
N ASP A 44 2.29 3.35 -6.12
CA ASP A 44 2.01 4.62 -5.45
C ASP A 44 1.66 5.69 -6.49
N LEU A 45 0.39 6.07 -6.52
CA LEU A 45 -0.16 7.01 -7.49
C LEU A 45 0.36 8.44 -7.31
N LEU A 46 0.96 8.78 -6.17
CA LEU A 46 1.53 10.11 -5.93
C LEU A 46 2.96 10.24 -6.49
N SER A 47 3.76 9.17 -6.37
CA SER A 47 5.18 9.17 -6.72
C SER A 47 5.49 8.40 -8.01
N ASP A 48 4.51 7.69 -8.56
CA ASP A 48 4.63 6.76 -9.70
C ASP A 48 5.55 5.55 -9.42
N VAL A 49 5.99 5.36 -8.17
CA VAL A 49 6.87 4.26 -7.76
C VAL A 49 6.06 2.98 -7.53
N THR A 50 6.61 1.85 -7.95
CA THR A 50 6.02 0.53 -7.70
C THR A 50 6.88 -0.27 -6.73
N TYR A 51 6.22 -0.89 -5.75
CA TYR A 51 6.85 -1.75 -4.75
C TYR A 51 6.29 -3.16 -4.87
N THR A 52 7.11 -4.14 -4.51
CA THR A 52 6.68 -5.53 -4.32
C THR A 52 6.60 -5.79 -2.83
N TRP A 53 5.40 -6.10 -2.34
CA TRP A 53 5.12 -6.39 -0.94
C TRP A 53 4.85 -7.88 -0.75
N CYS A 54 5.16 -8.38 0.44
CA CYS A 54 4.99 -9.78 0.81
C CYS A 54 4.26 -9.88 2.14
N GLY A 55 3.14 -10.60 2.15
CA GLY A 55 2.33 -10.81 3.33
C GLY A 55 1.68 -9.52 3.84
N ARG A 56 1.24 -9.60 5.11
CA ARG A 56 0.42 -8.57 5.75
C ARG A 56 1.22 -7.35 6.20
N ARG A 57 2.46 -7.54 6.65
CA ARG A 57 3.20 -6.52 7.40
C ARG A 57 4.29 -5.86 6.55
N ASN A 58 4.07 -4.60 6.15
CA ASN A 58 4.96 -3.88 5.24
C ASN A 58 5.47 -2.57 5.83
N TYR A 59 6.74 -2.25 5.62
CA TYR A 59 7.35 -1.02 6.13
C TYR A 59 6.98 0.18 5.27
N VAL A 60 6.67 1.30 5.92
CA VAL A 60 6.41 2.61 5.29
C VAL A 60 7.14 3.70 6.05
N GLU A 61 7.59 4.72 5.33
CA GLU A 61 8.18 5.94 5.89
C GLU A 61 7.64 7.15 5.12
N LEU A 62 7.17 8.15 5.85
CA LEU A 62 6.53 9.33 5.30
C LEU A 62 7.15 10.59 5.91
N ASP A 63 7.65 11.46 5.05
CA ASP A 63 8.18 12.77 5.42
C ASP A 63 7.15 13.85 5.06
N PRO A 64 6.57 14.60 6.02
CA PRO A 64 5.52 15.56 5.73
C PRO A 64 5.97 16.72 4.83
N GLN A 65 7.27 16.96 4.66
CA GLN A 65 7.83 18.00 3.77
C GLN A 65 8.00 17.53 2.32
N ILE A 66 8.09 16.21 2.09
CA ILE A 66 8.39 15.62 0.78
C ILE A 66 7.20 14.80 0.28
N GLN A 67 6.72 13.90 1.12
CA GLN A 67 5.67 12.95 0.82
C GLN A 67 4.89 12.60 2.10
N PRO A 68 3.80 13.34 2.40
CA PRO A 68 3.02 13.13 3.62
C PRO A 68 2.12 11.89 3.57
N ALA A 69 1.92 11.31 2.39
CA ALA A 69 1.07 10.16 2.17
C ALA A 69 1.56 9.26 1.04
N HIS A 70 1.12 8.01 1.07
CA HIS A 70 1.11 7.09 -0.07
C HIS A 70 -0.34 6.82 -0.48
N ILE A 71 -0.59 6.76 -1.79
CA ILE A 71 -1.86 6.27 -2.35
C ILE A 71 -1.52 5.06 -3.22
N PHE A 72 -1.58 3.88 -2.62
CA PHE A 72 -1.24 2.64 -3.30
C PHE A 72 -2.44 2.07 -4.04
N GLN A 73 -2.30 1.86 -5.34
CA GLN A 73 -3.12 0.91 -6.09
C GLN A 73 -2.53 -0.49 -5.93
N VAL A 74 -3.31 -1.42 -5.36
CA VAL A 74 -2.89 -2.82 -5.21
C VAL A 74 -3.11 -3.55 -6.52
N ARG A 75 -2.06 -4.18 -7.04
CA ARG A 75 -2.08 -5.03 -8.23
C ARG A 75 -1.82 -6.47 -7.83
N ARG A 76 -2.82 -7.32 -8.10
CA ARG A 76 -2.71 -8.77 -7.94
C ARG A 76 -1.99 -9.34 -9.16
N TRP A 77 -1.17 -10.37 -8.94
CA TRP A 77 -0.67 -11.17 -10.07
C TRP A 77 -1.88 -11.91 -10.66
N ILE A 78 -2.19 -11.60 -11.92
CA ILE A 78 -3.17 -12.36 -12.67
C ILE A 78 -2.35 -13.47 -13.35
N SER A 79 -2.48 -14.68 -12.82
CA SER A 79 -2.09 -15.93 -13.49
C SER A 79 -3.10 -16.21 -14.61
#